data_AF-A0A8H6V3F1-F1
#
_entry.id   AF-A0A8H6V3F1-F1
#
_cell.length_a   1.000
_cell.length_b   1.000
_cell.length_c   1.000
_cell.angle_alpha   90.00
_cell.angle_beta   90.00
_cell.angle_gamma   90.00
#
_symmetry.space_group_name_H-M   'P 1'
#
loop_
_entity.id
_entity.type
_entity.pdbx_description
1 polymer ?
#
loop_
_entity_poly.entity_id
_entity_poly.type
_entity_poly.pdbx_seq_one_letter_code
_entity_poly.pdbx_strand_id
1 'polypeptide(L)'
;MFIPYRGPSKKKDTNTRRAINAFVATEASTRRRKQKGEEPEHRGRKGTLQWLQIPDRPDPKEPTIDERSESQEDDGQAKRKPSTQAIVVSTPVGAGKFYPFRAIASKGPLTARALSYYFDILLPHDAKALGLGDVGTRSFGRGLLSWASKHDLILHGLSAFTLCSLECQDVTGNSSRAIMFHRNKVLLDLHNRLSRQQIDDVLIQGMALLIPVDDYLGHYEFGPVHLNGMREVVRLRGGFDAVGNSDETAFGRNLPMSLLVTQSMVEFHVHTAIINSPNPLAYGELTYTLPVSGEAAQDLPPGFRDLARYRYLSEEAIGIVRDFSYWLTRSKESEPTVRQTWRCTMSCDLNNLEKCICVTLACLADDLSAMGTHPAALIFRKPQRRAEALGAVAEVWNDPLLIECVIWMCTVVATPQNRQIISREKQRQLLRRSIQQRYSVSNWNDIRQILQRFFYDPTREKDWEEAWNIALAGLTEMEK
;
A
#
# COMPACT_ATOMS: atom_id res chain seq x y z
N MET A 1 23.25 5.79 12.76
CA MET A 1 23.64 4.38 12.56
C MET A 1 22.48 3.69 11.83
N PHE A 2 22.60 3.42 10.53
CA PHE A 2 21.56 2.75 9.74
C PHE A 2 21.50 1.25 10.09
N ILE A 3 20.30 0.67 10.07
CA ILE A 3 20.01 -0.69 10.54
C ILE A 3 20.94 -1.70 9.86
N PRO A 4 21.65 -2.56 10.61
CA PRO A 4 22.16 -3.80 10.04
C PRO A 4 20.94 -4.68 9.77
N TYR A 5 20.50 -4.78 8.51
CA TYR A 5 19.40 -5.65 8.08
C TYR A 5 19.81 -7.14 8.25
N ARG A 6 19.88 -7.62 9.50
CA ARG A 6 20.15 -9.01 9.84
C ARG A 6 18.84 -9.78 9.98
N GLY A 7 18.42 -10.45 8.91
CA GLY A 7 17.52 -11.62 8.95
C GLY A 7 16.11 -11.43 9.54
N PRO A 8 15.16 -12.35 9.31
CA PRO A 8 13.77 -12.15 9.67
C PRO A 8 13.53 -12.21 11.18
N SER A 9 12.86 -11.18 11.71
CA SER A 9 12.08 -11.25 12.96
C SER A 9 11.12 -12.45 12.90
N LYS A 10 11.02 -13.21 14.00
CA LYS A 10 10.12 -14.37 14.15
C LYS A 10 8.62 -14.03 13.95
N LYS A 11 8.27 -12.75 13.84
CA LYS A 11 6.90 -12.24 13.68
C LYS A 11 6.43 -12.08 12.21
N LYS A 12 7.22 -12.47 11.21
CA LYS A 12 6.89 -12.25 9.78
C LYS A 12 5.93 -13.30 9.19
N ASP A 13 5.18 -12.88 8.18
CA ASP A 13 4.34 -13.72 7.32
C ASP A 13 5.13 -14.89 6.70
N THR A 14 4.48 -16.06 6.66
CA THR A 14 5.10 -17.34 6.30
C THR A 14 5.49 -17.38 4.82
N ASN A 15 4.73 -16.73 3.93
CA ASN A 15 4.99 -16.71 2.49
C ASN A 15 6.18 -15.82 2.17
N THR A 16 6.24 -14.64 2.79
CA THR A 16 7.38 -13.72 2.69
C THR A 16 8.66 -14.37 3.23
N ARG A 17 8.57 -15.12 4.35
CA ARG A 17 9.70 -15.87 4.92
C ARG A 17 10.20 -16.97 3.98
N ARG A 18 9.31 -17.71 3.30
CA ARG A 18 9.70 -18.74 2.33
C ARG A 18 10.38 -18.14 1.10
N ALA A 19 9.87 -17.04 0.56
CA ALA A 19 10.48 -16.35 -0.59
C ALA A 19 11.89 -15.83 -0.25
N ILE A 20 12.07 -15.24 0.93
CA ILE A 20 13.38 -14.79 1.42
C ILE A 20 14.34 -15.96 1.60
N ASN A 21 13.90 -17.05 2.24
CA ASN A 21 14.76 -18.22 2.46
C ASN A 21 15.16 -18.90 1.14
N ALA A 22 14.24 -18.98 0.17
CA ALA A 22 14.52 -19.51 -1.16
C ALA A 22 15.54 -18.63 -1.91
N PHE A 23 15.41 -17.31 -1.81
CA PHE A 23 16.36 -16.37 -2.40
C PHE A 23 17.75 -16.47 -1.74
N VAL A 24 17.82 -16.48 -0.41
CA VAL A 24 19.07 -16.65 0.36
C VAL A 24 19.74 -17.98 0.02
N ALA A 25 18.98 -19.07 -0.10
CA ALA A 25 19.50 -20.38 -0.52
C ALA A 25 20.05 -20.36 -1.95
N THR A 26 19.38 -19.65 -2.86
CA THR A 26 19.82 -19.47 -4.26
C THR A 26 21.09 -18.61 -4.33
N GLU A 27 21.20 -17.54 -3.55
CA GLU A 27 22.39 -16.70 -3.54
C GLU A 27 23.58 -17.42 -2.90
N ALA A 28 23.35 -18.19 -1.82
CA ALA A 28 24.37 -19.01 -1.17
C ALA A 28 24.89 -20.12 -2.10
N SER A 29 24.02 -20.76 -2.89
CA SER A 29 24.44 -21.76 -3.89
C SER A 29 25.23 -21.12 -5.04
N THR A 30 24.83 -19.93 -5.49
CA THR A 30 25.54 -19.18 -6.54
C THR A 30 26.92 -18.72 -6.08
N ARG A 31 27.05 -18.26 -4.83
CA ARG A 31 28.35 -17.89 -4.23
C ARG A 31 29.27 -19.10 -4.05
N ARG A 32 28.72 -20.26 -3.64
CA ARG A 32 29.49 -21.51 -3.54
C ARG A 32 30.01 -21.99 -4.89
N ARG A 33 29.21 -21.87 -5.97
CA ARG A 33 29.66 -22.19 -7.33
C ARG A 33 30.78 -21.25 -7.79
N LYS A 34 30.66 -19.94 -7.53
CA LYS A 34 31.72 -18.97 -7.84
C LYS A 34 33.01 -19.20 -7.05
N GLN A 35 32.92 -19.61 -5.78
CA GLN A 35 34.10 -19.92 -4.96
C GLN A 35 34.79 -21.24 -5.35
N LYS A 36 34.07 -22.16 -6.00
CA LYS A 36 34.65 -23.42 -6.49
C LYS A 36 35.34 -23.31 -7.86
N GLY A 37 35.38 -22.12 -8.47
CA GLY A 37 36.09 -21.91 -9.73
C GLY A 37 35.50 -22.67 -10.92
N GLU A 38 34.22 -23.06 -10.86
CA GLU A 38 33.53 -23.66 -12.01
C GLU A 38 33.22 -22.55 -13.03
N GLU A 39 34.05 -22.41 -14.06
CA GLU A 39 33.75 -21.58 -15.23
C GLU A 39 32.52 -22.13 -15.99
N PRO A 40 31.70 -21.27 -16.60
CA PRO A 40 30.51 -21.71 -17.32
C PRO A 40 30.92 -22.28 -18.68
N GLU A 41 31.01 -23.60 -18.79
CA GLU A 41 31.14 -24.27 -20.09
C GLU A 41 29.95 -23.90 -21.00
N HIS A 42 30.27 -23.25 -22.12
CA HIS A 42 29.39 -23.11 -23.27
C HIS A 42 29.19 -24.46 -23.96
N ARG A 43 28.15 -25.22 -23.56
CA ARG A 43 27.52 -26.23 -24.42
C ARG A 43 26.01 -26.24 -24.24
N GLY A 44 25.30 -26.07 -25.35
CA GLY A 44 23.85 -26.25 -25.39
C GLY A 44 23.45 -27.72 -25.24
N ARG A 45 22.63 -28.03 -24.24
CA ARG A 45 21.49 -28.97 -24.29
C ARG A 45 20.85 -29.13 -22.90
N LYS A 46 19.52 -29.20 -22.91
CA LYS A 46 18.55 -29.93 -22.05
C LYS A 46 19.05 -30.57 -20.74
N GLY A 47 18.26 -30.33 -19.66
CA GLY A 47 18.25 -31.03 -18.36
C GLY A 47 18.96 -30.22 -17.26
N THR A 48 18.54 -30.14 -16.00
CA THR A 48 17.77 -31.11 -15.19
C THR A 48 17.33 -30.41 -13.89
N LEU A 49 16.04 -30.42 -13.55
CA LEU A 49 15.52 -30.42 -12.15
C LEU A 49 14.06 -30.92 -12.18
N GLN A 50 13.91 -32.22 -12.39
CA GLN A 50 12.80 -33.02 -11.88
C GLN A 50 12.99 -33.15 -10.37
N TRP A 51 12.04 -32.69 -9.56
CA TRP A 51 11.70 -33.25 -8.24
C TRP A 51 10.32 -32.74 -7.80
N LEU A 52 9.27 -33.48 -8.19
CA LEU A 52 8.22 -33.99 -7.30
C LEU A 52 7.33 -34.93 -8.16
N GLN A 53 7.65 -36.22 -8.16
CA GLN A 53 6.72 -37.26 -8.62
C GLN A 53 5.71 -37.50 -7.49
N ILE A 54 4.45 -37.27 -7.79
CA ILE A 54 3.30 -37.75 -7.00
C ILE A 54 2.92 -39.11 -7.61
N PRO A 55 2.66 -40.18 -6.83
CA PRO A 55 2.34 -41.50 -7.38
C PRO A 55 1.05 -41.51 -8.20
N ASP A 56 1.09 -42.32 -9.26
CA ASP A 56 0.08 -42.50 -10.32
C ASP A 56 -1.36 -42.75 -9.86
N ARG A 57 -2.31 -42.20 -10.62
CA ARG A 57 -3.60 -42.85 -10.93
C ARG A 57 -3.97 -42.60 -12.40
N PRO A 58 -4.64 -43.57 -13.06
CA PRO A 58 -4.54 -43.76 -14.50
C PRO A 58 -5.44 -42.83 -15.32
N ASP A 59 -4.92 -42.45 -16.49
CA ASP A 59 -5.61 -41.72 -17.56
C ASP A 59 -6.84 -42.46 -18.11
N PRO A 60 -7.90 -41.75 -18.49
CA PRO A 60 -8.72 -42.10 -19.63
C PRO A 60 -8.25 -41.31 -20.87
N LYS A 61 -7.49 -42.02 -21.70
CA LYS A 61 -7.32 -41.90 -23.16
C LYS A 61 -7.90 -40.65 -23.84
N GLU A 62 -7.00 -39.86 -24.41
CA GLU A 62 -7.26 -39.04 -25.60
C GLU A 62 -7.81 -39.90 -26.76
N PRO A 63 -8.59 -39.30 -27.66
CA PRO A 63 -8.44 -39.57 -29.07
C PRO A 63 -7.82 -38.36 -29.78
N THR A 64 -6.73 -38.67 -30.47
CA THR A 64 -6.00 -37.92 -31.47
C THR A 64 -6.94 -37.31 -32.52
N ILE A 65 -6.69 -36.04 -32.85
CA ILE A 65 -7.27 -35.37 -34.02
C ILE A 65 -6.58 -35.90 -35.27
N ASP A 66 -7.34 -36.43 -36.21
CA ASP A 66 -6.91 -36.68 -37.59
C ASP A 66 -7.81 -35.89 -38.55
N GLU A 67 -7.17 -35.23 -39.51
CA GLU A 67 -7.76 -34.35 -40.51
C GLU A 67 -8.56 -35.14 -41.57
N ARG A 68 -9.82 -34.77 -41.83
CA ARG A 68 -10.38 -34.60 -43.20
C ARG A 68 -11.87 -34.23 -43.23
N SER A 69 -12.15 -33.25 -44.09
CA SER A 69 -13.35 -33.02 -44.92
C SER A 69 -14.71 -32.62 -44.32
N GLU A 70 -15.23 -31.56 -44.95
CA GLU A 70 -16.63 -31.32 -45.38
C GLU A 70 -17.66 -30.69 -44.42
N SER A 71 -17.97 -29.42 -44.73
CA SER A 71 -19.28 -28.76 -44.79
C SER A 71 -20.39 -29.14 -43.80
N GLN A 72 -20.84 -28.15 -43.01
CA GLN A 72 -22.24 -27.70 -43.01
C GLN A 72 -22.42 -26.43 -42.16
N GLU A 73 -23.20 -25.50 -42.72
CA GLU A 73 -23.79 -24.32 -42.06
C GLU A 73 -24.84 -24.78 -41.04
N ASP A 74 -24.90 -24.16 -39.85
CA ASP A 74 -26.17 -23.75 -39.23
C ASP A 74 -25.98 -22.74 -38.08
N ASP A 75 -26.96 -21.86 -37.96
CA ASP A 75 -27.10 -20.67 -37.14
C ASP A 75 -27.17 -20.93 -35.62
N GLY A 76 -26.70 -19.96 -34.84
CA GLY A 76 -26.88 -20.00 -33.39
C GLY A 76 -26.26 -18.83 -32.62
N GLN A 77 -26.91 -17.68 -32.65
CA GLN A 77 -26.58 -16.52 -31.81
C GLN A 77 -26.50 -16.88 -30.32
N ALA A 78 -25.32 -16.75 -29.72
CA ALA A 78 -25.14 -16.62 -28.28
C ALA A 78 -24.32 -15.36 -27.97
N LYS A 79 -25.00 -14.35 -27.42
CA LYS A 79 -24.44 -13.09 -26.90
C LYS A 79 -23.26 -13.36 -25.96
N ARG A 80 -22.03 -13.17 -26.45
CA ARG A 80 -20.83 -13.13 -25.61
C ARG A 80 -20.85 -11.86 -24.77
N LYS A 81 -21.01 -12.02 -23.45
CA LYS A 81 -20.66 -11.00 -22.46
C LYS A 81 -19.16 -10.69 -22.60
N PRO A 82 -18.72 -9.42 -22.64
CA PRO A 82 -17.30 -9.12 -22.64
C PRO A 82 -16.74 -9.49 -21.27
N SER A 83 -15.83 -10.47 -21.24
CA SER A 83 -15.02 -10.72 -20.06
C SER A 83 -14.00 -9.59 -19.94
N THR A 84 -14.14 -8.75 -18.93
CA THR A 84 -13.13 -7.77 -18.54
C THR A 84 -12.01 -8.50 -17.79
N GLN A 85 -11.35 -9.46 -18.44
CA GLN A 85 -10.05 -9.93 -17.98
C GLN A 85 -9.05 -8.84 -18.35
N ALA A 86 -8.43 -8.23 -17.34
CA ALA A 86 -7.34 -7.29 -17.54
C ALA A 86 -6.26 -7.99 -18.39
N ILE A 87 -6.04 -7.48 -19.60
CA ILE A 87 -5.00 -7.98 -20.49
C ILE A 87 -3.68 -7.75 -19.76
N VAL A 88 -3.04 -8.83 -19.32
CA VAL A 88 -1.67 -8.81 -18.82
C VAL A 88 -0.79 -8.53 -20.02
N VAL A 89 -0.54 -7.24 -20.30
CA VAL A 89 0.37 -6.85 -21.37
C VAL A 89 1.78 -7.24 -20.94
N SER A 90 2.31 -8.30 -21.54
CA SER A 90 3.65 -8.84 -21.28
C SER A 90 4.78 -7.87 -21.63
N THR A 91 4.48 -6.84 -22.43
CA THR A 91 5.42 -5.83 -22.91
C THR A 91 4.76 -4.45 -22.83
N PRO A 92 5.18 -3.56 -21.92
CA PRO A 92 4.60 -2.21 -21.85
C PRO A 92 4.73 -1.51 -23.20
N VAL A 93 3.69 -0.77 -23.58
CA VAL A 93 3.55 -0.13 -24.90
C VAL A 93 4.74 0.78 -25.25
N GLY A 94 5.47 1.29 -24.25
CA GLY A 94 6.64 2.15 -24.45
C GLY A 94 8.03 1.57 -24.16
N ALA A 95 8.14 0.32 -23.70
CA ALA A 95 9.42 -0.28 -23.35
C ALA A 95 10.35 -0.37 -24.59
N GLY A 96 11.33 0.53 -24.66
CA GLY A 96 12.34 0.58 -25.73
C GLY A 96 11.95 1.33 -27.00
N LYS A 97 10.74 1.92 -27.09
CA LYS A 97 10.33 2.83 -28.19
C LYS A 97 10.33 4.31 -27.78
N PHE A 98 9.91 4.63 -26.55
CA PHE A 98 9.81 6.02 -26.08
C PHE A 98 10.87 6.42 -25.05
N TYR A 99 11.51 5.42 -24.43
CA TYR A 99 12.54 5.65 -23.42
C TYR A 99 13.79 4.83 -23.75
N PRO A 100 15.00 5.35 -23.48
CA PRO A 100 16.27 4.67 -23.76
C PRO A 100 16.55 3.53 -22.75
N PHE A 101 15.54 2.72 -22.41
CA PHE A 101 15.65 1.64 -21.43
C PHE A 101 16.35 0.38 -21.94
N ARG A 102 16.74 0.29 -23.22
CA ARG A 102 17.35 -0.95 -23.77
C ARG A 102 18.61 -1.39 -23.01
N ALA A 103 19.46 -0.45 -22.58
CA ALA A 103 20.64 -0.76 -21.76
C ALA A 103 20.30 -0.99 -20.26
N ILE A 104 19.13 -0.55 -19.82
CA ILE A 104 18.67 -0.55 -18.42
C ILE A 104 17.85 -1.81 -18.11
N ALA A 105 17.18 -2.36 -19.11
CA ALA A 105 16.34 -3.55 -19.04
C ALA A 105 17.09 -4.81 -18.54
N SER A 106 18.41 -4.87 -18.71
CA SER A 106 19.26 -6.00 -18.27
C SER A 106 19.70 -5.91 -16.81
N LYS A 107 19.43 -4.79 -16.11
CA LYS A 107 19.92 -4.56 -14.73
C LYS A 107 19.12 -5.31 -13.65
N GLY A 108 18.06 -6.02 -14.00
CA GLY A 108 17.30 -6.81 -13.04
C GLY A 108 16.02 -7.42 -13.61
N PRO A 109 15.37 -8.30 -12.84
CA PRO A 109 14.07 -8.85 -13.19
C PRO A 109 13.02 -7.74 -13.25
N LEU A 110 12.21 -7.74 -14.30
CA LEU A 110 11.08 -6.81 -14.50
C LEU A 110 11.44 -5.31 -14.49
N THR A 111 12.72 -4.93 -14.55
CA THR A 111 13.16 -3.52 -14.52
C THR A 111 12.53 -2.69 -15.64
N ALA A 112 12.53 -3.19 -16.88
CA ALA A 112 11.94 -2.47 -18.00
C ALA A 112 10.42 -2.28 -17.85
N ARG A 113 9.73 -3.29 -17.30
CA ARG A 113 8.30 -3.23 -17.01
C ARG A 113 8.00 -2.18 -15.96
N ALA A 114 8.77 -2.18 -14.88
CA ALA A 114 8.64 -1.25 -13.78
C ALA A 114 8.87 0.20 -14.25
N LEU A 115 9.98 0.47 -14.95
CA LEU A 115 10.28 1.82 -15.41
C LEU A 115 9.27 2.33 -16.43
N SER A 116 8.86 1.52 -17.43
CA SER A 116 7.83 1.96 -18.38
C SER A 116 6.53 2.30 -17.66
N TYR A 117 6.07 1.44 -16.73
CA TYR A 117 4.87 1.72 -15.95
C TYR A 117 5.02 2.98 -15.10
N TYR A 118 6.19 3.23 -14.52
CA TYR A 118 6.43 4.45 -13.75
C TYR A 118 6.22 5.69 -14.61
N PHE A 119 6.92 5.78 -15.74
CA PHE A 119 6.87 6.99 -16.57
C PHE A 119 5.56 7.15 -17.34
N ASP A 120 4.92 6.05 -17.74
CA ASP A 120 3.67 6.08 -18.51
C ASP A 120 2.43 6.26 -17.62
N ILE A 121 2.45 5.70 -16.41
CA ILE A 121 1.26 5.63 -15.54
C ILE A 121 1.47 6.40 -14.24
N LEU A 122 2.53 6.15 -13.46
CA LEU A 122 2.67 6.77 -12.12
C LEU A 122 3.09 8.24 -12.17
N LEU A 123 4.03 8.61 -13.04
CA LEU A 123 4.62 9.94 -13.09
C LEU A 123 3.58 11.06 -13.21
N PRO A 124 2.53 10.98 -14.07
CA PRO A 124 1.49 12.01 -14.11
C PRO A 124 0.77 12.21 -12.78
N HIS A 125 0.55 11.13 -12.01
CA HIS A 125 -0.11 11.21 -10.71
C HIS A 125 0.83 11.73 -9.63
N ASP A 126 2.07 11.25 -9.58
CA ASP A 126 3.10 11.76 -8.66
C ASP A 126 3.34 13.25 -8.89
N ALA A 127 3.43 13.67 -10.15
CA ALA A 127 3.63 15.07 -10.51
C ALA A 127 2.43 15.95 -10.09
N LYS A 128 1.20 15.45 -10.28
CA LYS A 128 -0.01 16.13 -9.78
C LYS A 128 -0.01 16.24 -8.26
N ALA A 129 0.39 15.19 -7.54
CA ALA A 129 0.51 15.20 -6.09
C ALA A 129 1.56 16.20 -5.59
N LEU A 130 2.63 16.40 -6.38
CA LEU A 130 3.65 17.43 -6.14
C LEU A 130 3.22 18.85 -6.59
N GLY A 131 2.01 19.02 -7.14
CA GLY A 131 1.51 20.31 -7.62
C GLY A 131 2.17 20.78 -8.92
N LEU A 132 2.73 19.86 -9.71
CA LEU A 132 3.37 20.18 -10.98
C LEU A 132 2.35 20.30 -12.11
N GLY A 133 2.46 21.38 -12.90
CA GLY A 133 1.83 21.47 -14.21
C GLY A 133 2.63 20.71 -15.28
N ASP A 134 2.11 20.64 -16.51
CA ASP A 134 2.66 19.81 -17.61
C ASP A 134 4.15 20.04 -17.91
N VAL A 135 4.62 21.28 -17.79
CA VAL A 135 6.05 21.60 -17.99
C VAL A 135 6.87 21.04 -16.83
N GLY A 136 6.42 21.24 -15.59
CA GLY A 136 7.06 20.71 -14.39
C GLY A 136 7.11 19.18 -14.40
N THR A 137 6.02 18.52 -14.77
CA THR A 137 5.93 17.07 -14.93
C THR A 137 6.97 16.54 -15.91
N ARG A 138 7.13 17.21 -17.06
CA ARG A 138 8.12 16.81 -18.08
C ARG A 138 9.55 17.03 -17.60
N SER A 139 9.85 18.14 -16.94
CA SER A 139 11.18 18.42 -16.38
C SER A 139 11.55 17.42 -15.29
N PHE A 140 10.64 17.17 -14.34
CA PHE A 140 10.81 16.20 -13.26
C PHE A 140 10.99 14.78 -13.81
N GLY A 141 10.15 14.36 -14.76
CA GLY A 141 10.27 13.07 -15.44
C GLY A 141 11.60 12.90 -16.17
N ARG A 142 12.06 13.92 -16.90
CA ARG A 142 13.38 13.90 -17.56
C ARG A 142 14.53 13.80 -16.56
N GLY A 143 14.45 14.52 -15.44
CA GLY A 143 15.43 14.41 -14.36
C GLY A 143 15.50 13.02 -13.76
N LEU A 144 14.35 12.46 -13.37
CA LEU A 144 14.26 11.10 -12.84
C LEU A 144 14.78 10.06 -13.82
N LEU A 145 14.46 10.21 -15.11
CA LEU A 145 14.97 9.32 -16.16
C LEU A 145 16.50 9.43 -16.28
N SER A 146 17.04 10.66 -16.28
CA SER A 146 18.49 10.87 -16.28
C SER A 146 19.14 10.25 -15.05
N TRP A 147 18.57 10.46 -13.86
CA TRP A 147 19.11 9.90 -12.61
C TRP A 147 19.04 8.37 -12.61
N ALA A 148 17.93 7.77 -13.04
CA ALA A 148 17.80 6.32 -13.18
C ALA A 148 18.82 5.74 -14.18
N SER A 149 19.22 6.49 -15.21
CA SER A 149 20.26 6.04 -16.14
C SER A 149 21.68 6.08 -15.56
N LYS A 150 21.96 7.02 -14.66
CA LYS A 150 23.29 7.31 -14.10
C LYS A 150 23.54 6.68 -12.72
N HIS A 151 22.48 6.45 -11.96
CA HIS A 151 22.55 6.01 -10.57
C HIS A 151 21.71 4.75 -10.36
N ASP A 152 22.39 3.62 -10.14
CA ASP A 152 21.76 2.33 -9.86
C ASP A 152 20.82 2.41 -8.65
N LEU A 153 21.17 3.19 -7.62
CA LEU A 153 20.29 3.50 -6.49
C LEU A 153 18.89 3.95 -6.92
N ILE A 154 18.81 4.93 -7.82
CA ILE A 154 17.54 5.52 -8.27
C ILE A 154 16.79 4.54 -9.17
N LEU A 155 17.51 3.88 -10.08
CA LEU A 155 16.94 2.85 -10.95
C LEU A 155 16.26 1.75 -10.15
N HIS A 156 16.99 1.15 -9.20
CA HIS A 156 16.47 0.05 -8.42
C HIS A 156 15.39 0.53 -7.44
N GLY A 157 15.52 1.74 -6.88
CA GLY A 157 14.49 2.35 -6.03
C GLY A 157 13.17 2.57 -6.74
N LEU A 158 13.19 3.22 -7.91
CA LEU A 158 12.01 3.43 -8.76
C LEU A 158 11.40 2.10 -9.20
N SER A 159 12.24 1.13 -9.57
CA SER A 159 11.76 -0.19 -9.99
C SER A 159 11.04 -0.91 -8.84
N ALA A 160 11.63 -0.94 -7.64
CA ALA A 160 11.01 -1.56 -6.47
C ALA A 160 9.68 -0.87 -6.11
N PHE A 161 9.68 0.46 -6.01
CA PHE A 161 8.48 1.26 -5.71
C PHE A 161 7.35 1.00 -6.71
N THR A 162 7.69 0.98 -8.00
CA THR A 162 6.70 0.75 -9.06
C THR A 162 6.14 -0.67 -9.02
N LEU A 163 7.00 -1.66 -8.80
CA LEU A 163 6.56 -3.05 -8.70
C LEU A 163 5.66 -3.29 -7.47
N CYS A 164 5.88 -2.58 -6.36
CA CYS A 164 4.95 -2.61 -5.22
C CYS A 164 3.53 -2.16 -5.61
N SER A 165 3.40 -1.21 -6.54
CA SER A 165 2.10 -0.75 -7.05
C SER A 165 1.43 -1.76 -8.00
N LEU A 166 2.20 -2.73 -8.51
CA LEU A 166 1.75 -3.73 -9.48
C LEU A 166 1.55 -5.13 -8.87
N GLU A 167 2.02 -5.38 -7.64
CA GLU A 167 2.07 -6.74 -7.08
C GLU A 167 0.69 -7.38 -6.96
N CYS A 168 -0.36 -6.60 -6.66
CA CYS A 168 -1.73 -7.11 -6.58
C CYS A 168 -2.26 -7.68 -7.92
N GLN A 169 -1.62 -7.36 -9.03
CA GLN A 169 -1.95 -7.84 -10.37
C GLN A 169 -1.15 -9.10 -10.77
N ASP A 170 -0.16 -9.52 -9.97
CA ASP A 170 0.73 -10.62 -10.32
C ASP A 170 0.51 -11.89 -9.47
N VAL A 171 -0.24 -12.82 -10.04
CA VAL A 171 -0.55 -14.12 -9.44
C VAL A 171 0.67 -15.07 -9.43
N THR A 172 1.73 -14.77 -10.19
CA THR A 172 2.90 -15.65 -10.36
C THR A 172 3.97 -15.49 -9.27
N GLY A 173 3.87 -14.44 -8.45
CA GLY A 173 4.87 -14.10 -7.42
C GLY A 173 6.20 -13.57 -7.98
N ASN A 174 6.31 -13.37 -9.29
CA ASN A 174 7.52 -12.83 -9.93
C ASN A 174 7.81 -11.39 -9.50
N SER A 175 6.76 -10.57 -9.34
CA SER A 175 6.84 -9.19 -8.88
C SER A 175 7.41 -9.13 -7.47
N SER A 176 6.95 -10.00 -6.56
CA SER A 176 7.50 -10.10 -5.20
C SER A 176 9.00 -10.38 -5.19
N ARG A 177 9.45 -11.35 -6.00
CA ARG A 177 10.89 -11.66 -6.16
C ARG A 177 11.67 -10.49 -6.74
N ALA A 178 11.10 -9.80 -7.73
CA ALA A 178 11.73 -8.65 -8.35
C ALA A 178 11.85 -7.46 -7.39
N ILE A 179 10.79 -7.17 -6.62
CA ILE A 179 10.80 -6.15 -5.54
C ILE A 179 11.96 -6.43 -4.59
N MET A 180 12.09 -7.67 -4.10
CA MET A 180 13.17 -8.04 -3.17
C MET A 180 14.57 -7.90 -3.79
N PHE A 181 14.73 -8.28 -5.06
CA PHE A 181 15.99 -8.08 -5.78
C PHE A 181 16.37 -6.59 -5.83
N HIS A 182 15.44 -5.75 -6.29
CA HIS A 182 15.66 -4.31 -6.45
C HIS A 182 15.91 -3.63 -5.09
N ARG A 183 15.11 -3.96 -4.07
CA ARG A 183 15.31 -3.51 -2.69
C ARG A 183 16.71 -3.83 -2.17
N ASN A 184 17.19 -5.06 -2.37
CA ASN A 184 18.52 -5.45 -1.90
C ASN A 184 19.63 -4.64 -2.58
N LYS A 185 19.47 -4.31 -3.88
CA LYS A 185 20.42 -3.44 -4.59
C LYS A 185 20.43 -2.02 -4.04
N VAL A 186 19.26 -1.45 -3.77
CA VAL A 186 19.11 -0.14 -3.14
C VAL A 186 19.81 -0.12 -1.77
N LEU A 187 19.56 -1.13 -0.93
CA LEU A 187 20.18 -1.22 0.39
C LEU A 187 21.71 -1.30 0.34
N LEU A 188 22.27 -2.08 -0.59
CA LEU A 188 23.72 -2.20 -0.75
C LEU A 188 24.34 -0.86 -1.19
N ASP A 189 23.72 -0.16 -2.13
CA ASP A 189 24.23 1.14 -2.62
C ASP A 189 24.07 2.23 -1.55
N LEU A 190 22.92 2.31 -0.86
CA LEU A 190 22.73 3.20 0.29
C LEU A 190 23.79 2.97 1.37
N HIS A 191 24.06 1.72 1.73
CA HIS A 191 25.06 1.38 2.73
C HIS A 191 26.47 1.82 2.29
N ASN A 192 26.83 1.58 1.03
CA ASN A 192 28.13 1.97 0.48
C ASN A 192 28.30 3.50 0.41
N ARG A 193 27.25 4.25 0.06
CA ARG A 193 27.28 5.72 0.05
C ARG A 193 27.42 6.28 1.46
N LEU A 194 26.62 5.77 2.40
CA LEU A 194 26.68 6.17 3.80
C LEU A 194 28.04 5.86 4.44
N SER A 195 28.64 4.70 4.14
CA SER A 195 29.97 4.33 4.68
C SER A 195 31.08 5.23 4.14
N ARG A 196 30.93 5.75 2.92
CA ARG A 196 31.82 6.75 2.30
C ARG A 196 31.47 8.19 2.66
N GLN A 197 30.47 8.40 3.53
CA GLN A 197 29.95 9.72 3.88
C GLN A 197 29.48 10.54 2.67
N GLN A 198 29.06 9.88 1.60
CA GLN A 198 28.50 10.52 0.41
C GLN A 198 27.04 10.90 0.68
N ILE A 199 26.84 12.14 1.16
CA ILE A 199 25.53 12.71 1.45
C ILE A 199 25.13 13.66 0.32
N ASP A 200 24.42 13.14 -0.67
CA ASP A 200 23.95 13.87 -1.85
C ASP A 200 22.42 13.72 -2.06
N ASP A 201 21.87 14.51 -2.99
CA ASP A 201 20.44 14.48 -3.30
C ASP A 201 19.99 13.13 -3.87
N VAL A 202 20.92 12.37 -4.48
CA VAL A 202 20.70 11.01 -4.97
C VAL A 202 20.48 10.03 -3.80
N LEU A 203 21.27 10.15 -2.72
CA LEU A 203 21.06 9.40 -1.48
C LEU A 203 19.67 9.70 -0.88
N ILE A 204 19.32 10.98 -0.78
CA ILE A 204 18.02 11.43 -0.23
C ILE A 204 16.86 10.85 -1.03
N GLN A 205 16.89 10.97 -2.36
CA GLN A 205 15.84 10.39 -3.21
C GLN A 205 15.82 8.86 -3.13
N GLY A 206 16.98 8.21 -3.06
CA GLY A 206 17.06 6.76 -2.85
C GLY A 206 16.40 6.31 -1.55
N MET A 207 16.58 7.08 -0.46
CA MET A 207 15.88 6.84 0.80
C MET A 207 14.37 7.11 0.69
N ALA A 208 13.98 8.21 0.04
CA ALA A 208 12.57 8.54 -0.19
C ALA A 208 11.82 7.47 -1.01
N LEU A 209 12.52 6.75 -1.89
CA LEU A 209 11.98 5.61 -2.65
C LEU A 209 11.99 4.30 -1.86
N LEU A 210 13.05 4.03 -1.09
CA LEU A 210 13.18 2.77 -0.34
C LEU A 210 12.16 2.68 0.80
N ILE A 211 11.93 3.77 1.51
CA ILE A 211 11.15 3.75 2.74
C ILE A 211 9.69 3.31 2.48
N PRO A 212 8.97 3.84 1.47
CA PRO A 212 7.66 3.33 1.10
C PRO A 212 7.69 1.85 0.68
N VAL A 213 8.78 1.37 0.08
CA VAL A 213 8.95 -0.06 -0.26
C VAL A 213 9.09 -0.92 0.99
N ASP A 214 9.96 -0.54 1.93
CA ASP A 214 10.12 -1.24 3.21
C ASP A 214 8.83 -1.25 4.00
N ASP A 215 8.18 -0.09 4.05
CA ASP A 215 6.92 0.13 4.71
C ASP A 215 5.78 -0.65 4.02
N TYR A 216 5.82 -0.85 2.70
CA TYR A 216 4.92 -1.74 1.95
C TYR A 216 5.21 -3.22 2.23
N LEU A 217 6.47 -3.64 2.34
CA LEU A 217 6.87 -5.03 2.61
C LEU A 217 6.68 -5.48 4.06
N GLY A 218 6.30 -4.55 4.94
CA GLY A 218 5.96 -4.86 6.33
C GLY A 218 7.17 -4.80 7.22
N HIS A 219 8.06 -3.87 6.92
CA HIS A 219 9.16 -3.46 7.76
C HIS A 219 8.81 -2.14 8.47
N TYR A 220 7.55 -1.98 8.85
CA TYR A 220 7.04 -0.77 9.49
C TYR A 220 7.68 -0.55 10.87
N GLU A 221 8.20 -1.61 11.51
CA GLU A 221 8.97 -1.52 12.75
C GLU A 221 10.25 -0.67 12.59
N PHE A 222 10.72 -0.48 11.36
CA PHE A 222 11.87 0.38 11.07
C PHE A 222 11.48 1.85 10.91
N GLY A 223 10.19 2.20 10.98
CA GLY A 223 9.68 3.57 10.83
C GLY A 223 10.46 4.60 11.65
N PRO A 224 10.63 4.42 12.98
CA PRO A 224 11.38 5.38 13.81
C PRO A 224 12.83 5.56 13.36
N VAL A 225 13.47 4.47 12.93
CA VAL A 225 14.87 4.51 12.47
C VAL A 225 14.98 5.15 11.09
N HIS A 226 14.03 4.89 10.19
CA HIS A 226 13.95 5.56 8.89
C HIS A 226 13.75 7.07 9.04
N LEU A 227 12.86 7.51 9.93
CA LEU A 227 12.66 8.93 10.23
C LEU A 227 13.93 9.58 10.76
N ASN A 228 14.54 8.98 11.77
CA ASN A 228 15.78 9.50 12.34
C ASN A 228 16.90 9.55 11.28
N GLY A 229 17.05 8.49 10.50
CA GLY A 229 18.01 8.41 9.40
C GLY A 229 17.79 9.50 8.34
N MET A 230 16.54 9.74 7.92
CA MET A 230 16.21 10.82 6.98
C MET A 230 16.56 12.20 7.56
N ARG A 231 16.13 12.49 8.79
CA ARG A 231 16.41 13.78 9.45
C ARG A 231 17.91 14.03 9.57
N GLU A 232 18.68 13.00 9.92
CA GLU A 232 20.14 13.11 10.04
C GLU A 232 20.82 13.33 8.69
N VAL A 233 20.41 12.62 7.64
CA VAL A 233 20.95 12.83 6.27
C VAL A 233 20.64 14.24 5.77
N VAL A 234 19.44 14.77 6.01
CA VAL A 234 19.07 16.15 5.65
C VAL A 234 19.90 17.16 6.44
N ARG A 235 20.10 16.94 7.74
CA ARG A 235 20.96 17.78 8.58
C ARG A 235 22.39 17.81 8.03
N LEU A 236 22.95 16.64 7.69
CA LEU A 236 24.29 16.53 7.12
C LEU A 236 24.40 17.11 5.71
N ARG A 237 23.30 17.14 4.93
CA ARG A 237 23.24 17.78 3.61
C ARG A 237 23.35 19.31 3.67
N GLY A 238 23.15 19.90 4.85
CA GLY A 238 23.12 21.35 5.08
C GLY A 238 21.76 21.91 5.50
N GLY A 239 20.82 21.05 5.87
CA GLY A 239 19.44 21.43 6.21
C GLY A 239 18.48 21.25 5.02
N PHE A 240 17.20 21.54 5.27
CA PHE A 240 16.12 21.29 4.30
C PHE A 240 16.28 22.15 3.03
N ASP A 241 16.74 23.40 3.18
CA ASP A 241 16.98 24.33 2.06
C ASP A 241 18.14 23.90 1.14
N ALA A 242 18.99 22.98 1.60
CA ALA A 242 20.08 22.44 0.79
C ALA A 242 19.65 21.27 -0.11
N VAL A 243 18.47 20.68 0.15
CA VAL A 243 17.96 19.51 -0.56
C VAL A 243 17.38 19.92 -1.90
N GLY A 244 17.81 19.27 -2.99
CA GLY A 244 17.33 19.54 -4.36
C GLY A 244 18.23 20.48 -5.15
N ASN A 245 19.26 21.05 -4.51
CA ASN A 245 20.19 21.99 -5.14
C ASN A 245 21.18 21.31 -6.11
N SER A 246 21.29 19.97 -6.12
CA SER A 246 22.16 19.27 -7.06
C SER A 246 21.67 19.34 -8.51
N ASP A 247 20.36 19.54 -8.73
CA ASP A 247 19.75 19.74 -10.05
C ASP A 247 18.45 20.52 -9.85
N GLU A 248 18.59 21.85 -9.74
CA GLU A 248 17.49 22.77 -9.46
C GLU A 248 16.41 22.74 -10.57
N THR A 249 16.82 22.48 -11.81
CA THR A 249 15.93 22.48 -12.97
C THR A 249 14.97 21.30 -12.99
N ALA A 250 15.42 20.11 -12.58
CA ALA A 250 14.58 18.93 -12.59
C ALA A 250 13.96 18.62 -11.22
N PHE A 251 14.73 18.81 -10.15
CA PHE A 251 14.34 18.45 -8.80
C PHE A 251 14.02 19.67 -7.97
N GLY A 252 14.97 20.59 -7.75
CA GLY A 252 14.73 21.83 -7.00
C GLY A 252 13.82 21.61 -5.78
N ARG A 253 12.69 22.32 -5.71
CA ARG A 253 11.68 22.18 -4.63
C ARG A 253 10.93 20.84 -4.60
N ASN A 254 10.95 20.05 -5.67
CA ASN A 254 10.22 18.79 -5.78
C ASN A 254 10.86 17.68 -4.94
N LEU A 255 12.18 17.67 -4.79
CA LEU A 255 12.87 16.68 -3.97
C LEU A 255 12.58 16.87 -2.46
N PRO A 256 12.66 18.09 -1.90
CA PRO A 256 12.17 18.37 -0.55
C PRO A 256 10.70 17.96 -0.35
N MET A 257 9.82 18.22 -1.32
CA MET A 257 8.42 17.79 -1.25
C MET A 257 8.26 16.26 -1.23
N SER A 258 8.97 15.55 -2.11
CA SER A 258 9.02 14.08 -2.11
C SER A 258 9.47 13.52 -0.75
N LEU A 259 10.51 14.12 -0.17
CA LEU A 259 11.00 13.78 1.16
C LEU A 259 9.93 14.02 2.25
N LEU A 260 9.24 15.17 2.23
CA LEU A 260 8.18 15.47 3.20
C LEU A 260 7.01 14.51 3.12
N VAL A 261 6.60 14.10 1.90
CA VAL A 261 5.56 13.09 1.71
C VAL A 261 5.97 11.77 2.37
N THR A 262 7.21 11.32 2.15
CA THR A 262 7.71 10.09 2.77
C THR A 262 7.84 10.22 4.29
N GLN A 263 8.32 11.36 4.80
CA GLN A 263 8.40 11.63 6.24
C GLN A 263 7.01 11.61 6.90
N SER A 264 6.06 12.36 6.34
CA SER A 264 4.68 12.43 6.83
C SER A 264 4.00 11.05 6.84
N MET A 265 4.21 10.25 5.79
CA MET A 265 3.71 8.88 5.73
C MET A 265 4.26 8.02 6.87
N VAL A 266 5.57 8.05 7.11
CA VAL A 266 6.18 7.23 8.17
C VAL A 266 5.82 7.74 9.56
N GLU A 267 5.79 9.06 9.78
CA GLU A 267 5.34 9.67 11.04
C GLU A 267 3.93 9.20 11.38
N PHE A 268 3.00 9.31 10.42
CA PHE A 268 1.64 8.82 10.59
C PHE A 268 1.61 7.34 10.99
N HIS A 269 2.35 6.47 10.30
CA HIS A 269 2.41 5.04 10.64
C HIS A 269 3.02 4.76 12.02
N VAL A 270 4.03 5.53 12.43
CA VAL A 270 4.63 5.40 13.76
C VAL A 270 3.64 5.80 14.85
N HIS A 271 2.91 6.92 14.69
CA HIS A 271 1.95 7.40 15.69
C HIS A 271 0.69 6.53 15.76
N THR A 272 0.27 5.94 14.64
CA THR A 272 -0.89 5.05 14.56
C THR A 272 -0.57 3.58 14.81
N ALA A 273 0.69 3.24 15.12
CA ALA A 273 1.07 1.87 15.42
C ALA A 273 0.29 1.35 16.65
N ILE A 274 -0.42 0.25 16.45
CA ILE A 274 -1.18 -0.43 17.49
C ILE A 274 -0.19 -1.21 18.34
N ILE A 275 -0.01 -0.78 19.58
CA ILE A 275 0.85 -1.46 20.54
C ILE A 275 -0.07 -2.34 21.38
N ASN A 276 0.02 -3.65 21.19
CA ASN A 276 -0.57 -4.63 22.10
C ASN A 276 0.24 -4.61 23.41
N SER A 277 0.13 -3.52 24.16
CA SER A 277 0.52 -3.50 25.55
C SER A 277 -0.48 -4.40 26.28
N PRO A 278 -0.04 -5.34 27.13
CA PRO A 278 -0.92 -6.11 27.99
C PRO A 278 -1.51 -5.25 29.13
N ASN A 279 -1.65 -3.94 28.94
CA ASN A 279 -2.55 -3.16 29.76
C ASN A 279 -3.96 -3.49 29.28
N PRO A 280 -4.78 -4.21 30.06
CA PRO A 280 -6.21 -4.11 29.86
C PRO A 280 -6.55 -2.63 29.83
N LEU A 281 -7.56 -2.23 29.05
CA LEU A 281 -8.26 -0.98 29.30
C LEU A 281 -8.40 -0.88 30.81
N ALA A 282 -7.62 -0.02 31.45
CA ALA A 282 -7.61 0.03 32.88
C ALA A 282 -9.01 0.50 33.24
N TYR A 283 -9.85 -0.41 33.71
CA TYR A 283 -10.86 -0.10 34.71
C TYR A 283 -10.07 0.38 35.93
N GLY A 284 -9.59 1.60 35.85
CA GLY A 284 -8.52 2.13 36.69
C GLY A 284 -8.37 3.60 36.35
N GLU A 285 -9.23 4.39 36.98
CA GLU A 285 -9.06 5.81 37.24
C GLU A 285 -8.43 6.59 36.08
N LEU A 286 -9.27 6.95 35.11
CA LEU A 286 -9.09 8.17 34.34
C LEU A 286 -8.96 9.33 35.34
N THR A 287 -7.74 9.63 35.78
CA THR A 287 -7.39 10.91 36.40
C THR A 287 -7.39 11.95 35.28
N TYR A 288 -8.56 12.22 34.72
CA TYR A 288 -8.78 13.31 33.78
C TYR A 288 -9.50 14.44 34.50
N THR A 289 -8.76 15.54 34.61
CA THR A 289 -9.20 16.86 35.05
C THR A 289 -10.40 17.35 34.25
N LEU A 290 -11.47 17.70 34.97
CA LEU A 290 -12.65 18.48 34.58
C LEU A 290 -13.45 18.01 33.33
N PRO A 291 -14.77 18.28 33.29
CA PRO A 291 -15.61 17.77 32.22
C PRO A 291 -15.23 18.42 30.89
N VAL A 292 -14.88 17.62 29.87
CA VAL A 292 -15.18 17.99 28.47
C VAL A 292 -16.61 18.50 28.47
N SER A 293 -16.79 19.81 28.31
CA SER A 293 -18.12 20.42 28.19
C SER A 293 -18.80 19.74 27.02
N GLY A 294 -20.04 19.28 27.20
CA GLY A 294 -20.83 18.67 26.12
C GLY A 294 -21.00 19.59 24.90
N GLU A 295 -20.56 20.84 24.99
CA GLU A 295 -20.46 21.83 23.92
C GLU A 295 -19.33 21.51 22.90
N ALA A 296 -18.22 20.91 23.33
CA ALA A 296 -17.06 20.71 22.46
C ALA A 296 -17.32 19.75 21.28
N ALA A 297 -18.30 18.85 21.37
CA ALA A 297 -18.58 17.87 20.31
C ALA A 297 -19.91 18.11 19.57
N GLN A 298 -20.57 19.26 19.78
CA GLN A 298 -21.90 19.53 19.19
C GLN A 298 -21.88 19.73 17.67
N ASP A 299 -20.73 20.07 17.11
CA ASP A 299 -20.50 20.23 15.68
C ASP A 299 -20.11 18.91 14.98
N LEU A 300 -19.89 17.84 15.75
CA LEU A 300 -19.51 16.53 15.21
C LEU A 300 -20.71 15.68 14.79
N PRO A 301 -20.52 14.72 13.85
CA PRO A 301 -21.52 13.72 13.51
C PRO A 301 -22.05 12.99 14.76
N PRO A 302 -23.33 12.57 14.78
CA PRO A 302 -23.97 11.99 15.96
C PRO A 302 -23.18 10.85 16.62
N GLY A 303 -22.63 9.94 15.82
CA GLY A 303 -21.83 8.81 16.32
C GLY A 303 -20.56 9.26 17.07
N PHE A 304 -19.84 10.27 16.57
CA PHE A 304 -18.66 10.81 17.28
C PHE A 304 -19.05 11.62 18.52
N ARG A 305 -20.18 12.32 18.48
CA ARG A 305 -20.72 13.04 19.63
C ARG A 305 -21.08 12.07 20.77
N ASP A 306 -21.68 10.94 20.44
CA ASP A 306 -21.99 9.89 21.40
C ASP A 306 -20.69 9.31 22.00
N LEU A 307 -19.70 8.97 21.17
CA LEU A 307 -18.40 8.49 21.64
C LEU A 307 -17.71 9.49 22.59
N ALA A 308 -17.74 10.79 22.28
CA ALA A 308 -17.22 11.83 23.16
C ALA A 308 -18.01 11.92 24.47
N ARG A 309 -19.34 11.86 24.41
CA ARG A 309 -20.22 11.86 25.60
C ARG A 309 -19.95 10.67 26.53
N TYR A 310 -19.70 9.50 25.96
CA TYR A 310 -19.34 8.29 26.69
C TYR A 310 -17.85 8.22 27.09
N ARG A 311 -17.07 9.28 26.85
CA ARG A 311 -15.65 9.40 27.24
C ARG A 311 -14.72 8.41 26.52
N TYR A 312 -15.09 7.92 25.33
CA TYR A 312 -14.20 7.11 24.49
C TYR A 312 -13.17 7.95 23.72
N LEU A 313 -13.41 9.25 23.58
CA LEU A 313 -12.53 10.18 22.86
C LEU A 313 -11.93 11.20 23.83
N SER A 314 -10.61 11.36 23.75
CA SER A 314 -9.86 12.47 24.33
C SER A 314 -10.13 13.77 23.57
N GLU A 315 -9.76 14.90 24.20
CA GLU A 315 -9.82 16.22 23.55
C GLU A 315 -8.96 16.28 22.28
N GLU A 316 -7.82 15.59 22.27
CA GLU A 316 -6.98 15.50 21.08
C GLU A 316 -7.72 14.78 19.94
N ALA A 317 -8.33 13.62 20.22
CA ALA A 317 -9.10 12.89 19.22
C ALA A 317 -10.30 13.71 18.71
N ILE A 318 -10.99 14.45 19.59
CA ILE A 318 -12.06 15.37 19.21
C ILE A 318 -11.52 16.46 18.27
N GLY A 319 -10.35 17.03 18.57
CA GLY A 319 -9.66 18.00 17.72
C GLY A 319 -9.35 17.46 16.33
N ILE A 320 -8.85 16.22 16.24
CA ILE A 320 -8.56 15.53 14.97
C ILE A 320 -9.83 15.31 14.15
N VAL A 321 -10.92 14.83 14.78
CA VAL A 321 -12.21 14.61 14.11
C VAL A 321 -12.79 15.93 13.60
N ARG A 322 -12.65 17.02 14.37
CA ARG A 322 -13.10 18.35 13.95
C ARG A 322 -12.28 18.90 12.78
N ASP A 323 -10.95 18.74 12.81
CA ASP A 323 -10.07 19.12 11.71
C ASP A 323 -10.43 18.38 10.41
N PHE A 324 -10.71 17.08 10.50
CA PHE A 324 -11.23 16.31 9.37
C PHE A 324 -12.57 16.86 8.86
N SER A 325 -13.51 17.19 9.76
CA SER A 325 -14.82 17.79 9.39
C SER A 325 -14.65 19.11 8.62
N TYR A 326 -13.71 19.95 9.08
CA TYR A 326 -13.37 21.21 8.41
C TYR A 326 -12.78 20.97 7.01
N TRP A 327 -11.80 20.07 6.89
CA TRP A 327 -11.25 19.68 5.59
C TRP A 327 -12.32 19.12 4.66
N LEU A 328 -13.18 18.23 5.15
CA LEU A 328 -14.24 17.63 4.35
C LEU A 328 -15.19 18.70 3.83
N THR A 329 -15.60 19.65 4.67
CA THR A 329 -16.50 20.76 4.28
C THR A 329 -15.85 21.67 3.25
N ARG A 330 -14.59 22.08 3.45
CA ARG A 330 -13.85 22.92 2.49
C ARG A 330 -13.63 22.23 1.15
N SER A 331 -13.52 20.91 1.15
CA SER A 331 -13.17 20.15 -0.04
C SER A 331 -14.37 19.69 -0.90
N LYS A 332 -15.61 19.88 -0.42
CA LYS A 332 -16.85 19.48 -1.15
C LYS A 332 -16.94 20.08 -2.56
N GLU A 333 -16.45 21.29 -2.76
CA GLU A 333 -16.51 22.00 -4.04
C GLU A 333 -15.39 21.59 -5.01
N SER A 334 -14.36 20.90 -4.53
CA SER A 334 -13.24 20.45 -5.37
C SER A 334 -13.53 19.09 -5.99
N GLU A 335 -13.19 18.92 -7.27
CA GLU A 335 -13.25 17.61 -7.92
C GLU A 335 -12.32 16.59 -7.19
N PRO A 336 -12.75 15.33 -7.02
CA PRO A 336 -11.96 14.33 -6.31
C PRO A 336 -10.55 14.15 -6.88
N THR A 337 -10.37 14.30 -8.19
CA THR A 337 -9.07 14.06 -8.85
C THR A 337 -8.03 15.12 -8.53
N VAL A 338 -8.42 16.33 -8.12
CA VAL A 338 -7.52 17.45 -7.78
C VAL A 338 -7.51 17.76 -6.27
N ARG A 339 -8.46 17.19 -5.52
CA ARG A 339 -8.59 17.40 -4.09
C ARG A 339 -7.34 16.90 -3.36
N GLN A 340 -6.76 17.76 -2.53
CA GLN A 340 -5.66 17.40 -1.64
C GLN A 340 -6.16 16.44 -0.55
N THR A 341 -5.37 15.40 -0.28
CA THR A 341 -5.67 14.44 0.79
C THR A 341 -5.45 15.07 2.16
N TRP A 342 -6.29 14.71 3.12
CA TRP A 342 -6.13 15.13 4.51
C TRP A 342 -5.10 14.27 5.23
N ARG A 343 -4.30 14.92 6.08
CA ARG A 343 -3.33 14.27 6.97
C ARG A 343 -3.39 14.98 8.31
N CYS A 344 -3.62 14.23 9.38
CA CYS A 344 -3.54 14.77 10.73
C CYS A 344 -2.10 14.84 11.23
N THR A 345 -1.79 15.91 11.94
CA THR A 345 -0.66 15.94 12.88
C THR A 345 -1.14 15.37 14.20
N MET A 346 -0.40 14.42 14.77
CA MET A 346 -0.72 13.81 16.07
C MET A 346 0.31 14.26 17.10
N SER A 347 -0.14 14.71 18.27
CA SER A 347 0.69 14.65 19.47
C SER A 347 0.62 13.23 20.00
N CYS A 348 1.76 12.68 20.42
CA CYS A 348 1.80 11.31 20.90
C CYS A 348 0.95 11.22 22.18
N ASP A 349 -0.23 10.57 22.16
CA ASP A 349 -0.87 9.88 23.31
C ASP A 349 -2.26 9.26 23.01
N LEU A 350 -2.56 8.90 21.75
CA LEU A 350 -3.84 8.28 21.40
C LEU A 350 -3.95 6.82 21.88
N ASN A 351 -5.15 6.43 22.36
CA ASN A 351 -5.49 5.04 22.65
C ASN A 351 -5.74 4.22 21.37
N ASN A 352 -5.91 2.89 21.45
CA ASN A 352 -6.01 2.08 20.21
C ASN A 352 -7.31 2.34 19.42
N LEU A 353 -8.44 2.62 20.08
CA LEU A 353 -9.67 3.05 19.41
C LEU A 353 -9.46 4.36 18.63
N GLU A 354 -8.86 5.37 19.27
CA GLU A 354 -8.59 6.66 18.63
C GLU A 354 -7.61 6.52 17.46
N LYS A 355 -6.58 5.69 17.59
CA LYS A 355 -5.69 5.32 16.48
C LYS A 355 -6.47 4.68 15.33
N CYS A 356 -7.39 3.76 15.62
CA CYS A 356 -8.25 3.15 14.60
C CYS A 356 -9.15 4.18 13.91
N ILE A 357 -9.73 5.12 14.66
CA ILE A 357 -10.53 6.22 14.12
C ILE A 357 -9.66 7.08 13.20
N CYS A 358 -8.47 7.50 13.63
CA CYS A 358 -7.60 8.34 12.82
C CYS A 358 -7.11 7.64 11.54
N VAL A 359 -6.77 6.35 11.62
CA VAL A 359 -6.45 5.52 10.45
C VAL A 359 -7.64 5.43 9.49
N THR A 360 -8.86 5.31 10.04
CA THR A 360 -10.09 5.27 9.24
C THR A 360 -10.36 6.61 8.57
N LEU A 361 -10.19 7.73 9.26
CA LEU A 361 -10.29 9.08 8.69
C LEU A 361 -9.26 9.27 7.56
N ALA A 362 -8.03 8.82 7.74
CA ALA A 362 -7.01 8.87 6.68
C ALA A 362 -7.38 7.98 5.47
N CYS A 363 -7.95 6.79 5.68
CA CYS A 363 -8.50 5.97 4.59
C CYS A 363 -9.60 6.70 3.82
N LEU A 364 -10.54 7.34 4.53
CA LEU A 364 -11.63 8.08 3.92
C LEU A 364 -11.09 9.30 3.16
N ALA A 365 -10.13 10.03 3.72
CA ALA A 365 -9.46 11.13 3.05
C ALA A 365 -8.78 10.70 1.75
N ASP A 366 -8.06 9.57 1.79
CA ASP A 366 -7.43 9.00 0.60
C ASP A 366 -8.46 8.70 -0.47
N ASP A 367 -9.52 8.00 -0.08
CA ASP A 367 -10.61 7.59 -0.96
C ASP A 367 -11.38 8.76 -1.60
N LEU A 368 -11.50 9.89 -0.90
CA LEU A 368 -12.21 11.08 -1.36
C LEU A 368 -11.32 12.08 -2.11
N SER A 369 -10.01 11.83 -2.20
CA SER A 369 -9.02 12.72 -2.81
C SER A 369 -8.37 12.10 -4.05
N ALA A 370 -7.37 12.80 -4.61
CA ALA A 370 -6.59 12.30 -5.74
C ALA A 370 -5.95 10.92 -5.44
N MET A 371 -5.72 10.60 -4.16
CA MET A 371 -5.17 9.33 -3.72
C MET A 371 -6.10 8.14 -3.99
N GLY A 372 -7.42 8.33 -4.03
CA GLY A 372 -8.39 7.24 -4.16
C GLY A 372 -8.29 6.52 -5.52
N THR A 373 -7.80 7.23 -6.52
CA THR A 373 -7.56 6.70 -7.88
C THR A 373 -6.07 6.57 -8.22
N HIS A 374 -5.18 6.93 -7.29
CA HIS A 374 -3.74 6.87 -7.51
C HIS A 374 -3.28 5.41 -7.72
N PRO A 375 -2.49 5.09 -8.75
CA PRO A 375 -2.07 3.70 -8.99
C PRO A 375 -1.20 3.14 -7.85
N ALA A 376 -0.42 3.98 -7.17
CA ALA A 376 0.32 3.62 -5.96
C ALA A 376 -0.50 3.66 -4.64
N ALA A 377 -1.84 3.81 -4.69
CA ALA A 377 -2.68 3.86 -3.49
C ALA A 377 -2.49 2.65 -2.56
N LEU A 378 -2.12 1.48 -3.11
CA LEU A 378 -1.80 0.29 -2.32
C LEU A 378 -0.67 0.53 -1.28
N ILE A 379 0.36 1.31 -1.66
CA ILE A 379 1.53 1.60 -0.82
C ILE A 379 1.13 2.52 0.35
N PHE A 380 0.34 3.55 0.07
CA PHE A 380 -0.02 4.58 1.05
C PHE A 380 -1.22 4.19 1.90
N ARG A 381 -2.28 3.67 1.28
CA ARG A 381 -3.54 3.32 1.95
C ARG A 381 -3.47 1.98 2.68
N LYS A 382 -2.68 1.02 2.21
CA LYS A 382 -2.46 -0.30 2.84
C LYS A 382 -3.74 -0.97 3.40
N PRO A 383 -4.80 -1.10 2.59
CA PRO A 383 -6.11 -1.58 3.05
C PRO A 383 -6.04 -2.90 3.81
N GLN A 384 -5.25 -3.86 3.31
CA GLN A 384 -5.09 -5.17 3.94
C GLN A 384 -4.48 -5.07 5.34
N ARG A 385 -3.44 -4.27 5.53
CA ARG A 385 -2.81 -4.12 6.85
C ARG A 385 -3.68 -3.35 7.81
N ARG A 386 -4.35 -2.31 7.34
CA ARG A 386 -5.29 -1.55 8.17
C ARG A 386 -6.46 -2.43 8.61
N ALA A 387 -6.94 -3.32 7.75
CA ALA A 387 -7.95 -4.33 8.09
C ALA A 387 -7.44 -5.34 9.14
N GLU A 388 -6.22 -5.86 8.97
CA GLU A 388 -5.58 -6.78 9.92
C GLU A 388 -5.33 -6.11 11.29
N ALA A 389 -4.86 -4.86 11.28
CA ALA A 389 -4.63 -4.06 12.48
C ALA A 389 -5.94 -3.77 13.23
N LEU A 390 -6.98 -3.31 12.53
CA LEU A 390 -8.31 -3.10 13.11
C LEU A 390 -8.86 -4.41 13.70
N GLY A 391 -8.70 -5.54 13.01
CA GLY A 391 -9.11 -6.85 13.49
C GLY A 391 -8.36 -7.36 14.73
N ALA A 392 -7.20 -6.77 15.06
CA ALA A 392 -6.38 -7.17 16.21
C ALA A 392 -6.69 -6.37 17.50
N VAL A 393 -7.43 -5.26 17.43
CA VAL A 393 -7.74 -4.41 18.59
C VAL A 393 -8.91 -4.95 19.39
N ALA A 394 -8.65 -5.88 20.30
CA ALA A 394 -9.71 -6.60 21.04
C ALA A 394 -10.72 -5.67 21.76
N GLU A 395 -10.25 -4.56 22.34
CA GLU A 395 -11.09 -3.54 23.00
C GLU A 395 -12.21 -3.00 22.09
N VAL A 396 -11.91 -2.76 20.81
CA VAL A 396 -12.86 -2.23 19.82
C VAL A 396 -13.97 -3.25 19.50
N TRP A 397 -13.65 -4.53 19.51
CA TRP A 397 -14.60 -5.62 19.20
C TRP A 397 -15.38 -6.09 20.43
N ASN A 398 -14.85 -5.88 21.63
CA ASN A 398 -15.42 -6.42 22.86
C ASN A 398 -16.44 -5.48 23.53
N ASP A 399 -16.49 -4.20 23.17
CA ASP A 399 -17.43 -3.23 23.73
C ASP A 399 -18.71 -3.06 22.87
N PRO A 400 -19.92 -3.33 23.38
CA PRO A 400 -21.15 -3.19 22.59
C PRO A 400 -21.45 -1.75 22.17
N LEU A 401 -20.99 -0.75 22.93
CA LEU A 401 -21.22 0.66 22.62
C LEU A 401 -20.42 1.14 21.40
N LEU A 402 -19.40 0.39 20.98
CA LEU A 402 -18.56 0.74 19.84
C LEU A 402 -19.03 0.17 18.51
N ILE A 403 -20.08 -0.67 18.48
CA ILE A 403 -20.44 -1.44 17.29
C ILE A 403 -20.69 -0.59 16.04
N GLU A 404 -21.42 0.49 16.18
CA GLU A 404 -21.72 1.39 15.05
C GLU A 404 -20.44 2.01 14.49
N CYS A 405 -19.51 2.39 15.38
CA CYS A 405 -18.18 2.89 15.01
C CYS A 405 -17.36 1.78 14.31
N VAL A 406 -17.41 0.54 14.81
CA VAL A 406 -16.73 -0.61 14.17
C VAL A 406 -17.26 -0.86 12.77
N ILE A 407 -18.57 -0.83 12.58
CA ILE A 407 -19.22 -1.00 11.26
C ILE A 407 -18.75 0.11 10.31
N TRP A 408 -18.70 1.36 10.76
CA TRP A 408 -18.17 2.48 9.98
C TRP A 408 -16.68 2.27 9.63
N MET A 409 -15.83 1.96 10.61
CA MET A 409 -14.40 1.72 10.39
C MET A 409 -14.15 0.56 9.43
N CYS A 410 -14.85 -0.56 9.63
CA CYS A 410 -14.73 -1.74 8.78
C CYS A 410 -15.18 -1.45 7.35
N THR A 411 -16.27 -0.71 7.17
CA THR A 411 -16.73 -0.28 5.85
C THR A 411 -15.64 0.52 5.16
N VAL A 412 -15.25 1.67 5.74
CA VAL A 412 -14.26 2.56 5.13
C VAL A 412 -12.94 1.83 4.85
N VAL A 413 -12.40 1.06 5.80
CA VAL A 413 -11.12 0.36 5.62
C VAL A 413 -11.20 -0.71 4.53
N ALA A 414 -12.28 -1.50 4.48
CA ALA A 414 -12.44 -2.64 3.58
C ALA A 414 -12.93 -2.27 2.18
N THR A 415 -13.45 -1.06 1.94
CA THR A 415 -14.00 -0.64 0.64
C THR A 415 -13.23 0.55 0.03
N PRO A 416 -11.94 0.37 -0.31
CA PRO A 416 -11.16 1.40 -1.01
C PRO A 416 -11.83 1.84 -2.32
N GLN A 417 -11.61 3.10 -2.72
CA GLN A 417 -12.06 3.61 -4.02
C GLN A 417 -11.47 2.77 -5.16
N ASN A 418 -10.17 2.48 -5.09
CA ASN A 418 -9.54 1.51 -5.96
C ASN A 418 -9.86 0.09 -5.48
N ARG A 419 -10.81 -0.58 -6.12
CA ARG A 419 -11.25 -1.93 -5.71
C ARG A 419 -10.18 -3.02 -5.87
N GLN A 420 -9.09 -2.76 -6.59
CA GLN A 420 -8.04 -3.76 -6.87
C GLN A 420 -7.00 -3.88 -5.75
N ILE A 421 -6.98 -2.96 -4.77
CA ILE A 421 -5.94 -2.93 -3.73
C ILE A 421 -6.29 -3.77 -2.49
N ILE A 422 -7.48 -4.36 -2.43
CA ILE A 422 -7.87 -5.32 -1.38
C ILE A 422 -8.50 -6.57 -2.03
N SER A 423 -8.22 -7.76 -1.50
CA SER A 423 -8.89 -8.96 -1.98
C SER A 423 -10.35 -8.99 -1.52
N ARG A 424 -11.26 -9.43 -2.40
CA ARG A 424 -12.69 -9.58 -2.08
C ARG A 424 -12.93 -10.46 -0.86
N GLU A 425 -12.11 -11.49 -0.68
CA GLU A 425 -12.20 -12.38 0.48
C GLU A 425 -11.93 -11.66 1.79
N LYS A 426 -10.83 -10.89 1.88
CA LYS A 426 -10.49 -10.13 3.08
C LYS A 426 -11.50 -9.02 3.37
N GLN A 427 -11.97 -8.34 2.32
CA GLN A 427 -13.06 -7.36 2.42
C GLN A 427 -14.30 -8.01 3.05
N ARG A 428 -14.76 -9.12 2.47
CA ARG A 428 -15.93 -9.86 2.94
C ARG A 428 -15.78 -10.34 4.39
N GLN A 429 -14.62 -10.88 4.74
CA GLN A 429 -14.33 -11.36 6.09
C GLN A 429 -14.42 -10.24 7.13
N LEU A 430 -13.83 -9.06 6.85
CA LEU A 430 -13.86 -7.94 7.79
C LEU A 430 -15.28 -7.39 7.99
N LEU A 431 -16.02 -7.17 6.89
CA LEU A 431 -17.40 -6.68 6.94
C LEU A 431 -18.29 -7.65 7.72
N ARG A 432 -18.22 -8.96 7.43
CA ARG A 432 -18.98 -9.98 8.15
C ARG A 432 -18.69 -9.99 9.64
N ARG A 433 -17.41 -9.94 10.01
CA ARG A 433 -17.01 -9.94 11.42
C ARG A 433 -17.66 -8.80 12.21
N SER A 434 -17.84 -7.62 11.59
CA SER A 434 -18.45 -6.45 12.23
C SER A 434 -19.94 -6.59 12.56
N ILE A 435 -20.66 -7.51 11.91
CA ILE A 435 -22.08 -7.76 12.17
C ILE A 435 -22.33 -9.10 12.89
N GLN A 436 -21.53 -10.13 12.60
CA GLN A 436 -21.67 -11.49 13.12
C GLN A 436 -21.63 -11.59 14.64
N GLN A 437 -21.05 -10.61 15.32
CA GLN A 437 -20.88 -10.70 16.77
C GLN A 437 -22.07 -10.14 17.57
N ARG A 438 -22.87 -9.20 17.04
CA ARG A 438 -23.64 -8.29 17.92
C ARG A 438 -24.83 -7.55 17.29
N TYR A 439 -25.09 -7.65 15.99
CA TYR A 439 -26.16 -6.89 15.34
C TYR A 439 -26.89 -7.75 14.30
N SER A 440 -28.21 -7.88 14.43
CA SER A 440 -29.07 -8.57 13.44
C SER A 440 -29.38 -7.64 12.26
N VAL A 441 -28.35 -7.07 11.62
CA VAL A 441 -28.57 -6.30 10.39
C VAL A 441 -28.87 -7.28 9.27
N SER A 442 -30.10 -7.23 8.75
CA SER A 442 -30.52 -8.10 7.65
C SER A 442 -30.44 -7.44 6.28
N ASN A 443 -30.27 -6.12 6.22
CA ASN A 443 -30.32 -5.37 4.97
C ASN A 443 -29.39 -4.14 4.95
N TRP A 444 -29.11 -3.64 3.74
CA TRP A 444 -28.27 -2.47 3.51
C TRP A 444 -28.80 -1.17 4.16
N ASN A 445 -30.11 -0.98 4.27
CA ASN A 445 -30.67 0.27 4.82
C ASN A 445 -30.28 0.46 6.29
N ASP A 446 -30.24 -0.61 7.08
CA ASP A 446 -29.80 -0.54 8.48
C ASP A 446 -28.31 -0.14 8.56
N ILE A 447 -27.47 -0.73 7.70
CA ILE A 447 -26.05 -0.35 7.58
C ILE A 447 -25.94 1.13 7.18
N ARG A 448 -26.70 1.57 6.18
CA ARG A 448 -26.68 2.95 5.70
C ARG A 448 -27.00 3.95 6.81
N GLN A 449 -28.02 3.66 7.63
CA GLN A 449 -28.37 4.50 8.78
C GLN A 449 -27.22 4.60 9.78
N ILE A 450 -26.55 3.48 10.09
CA ILE A 450 -25.37 3.47 10.95
C ILE A 450 -24.24 4.33 10.36
N LEU A 451 -23.93 4.15 9.08
CA LEU A 451 -22.85 4.90 8.42
C LEU A 451 -23.12 6.42 8.42
N GLN A 452 -24.38 6.83 8.25
CA GLN A 452 -24.80 8.24 8.26
C GLN A 452 -24.66 8.92 9.64
N ARG A 453 -24.48 8.16 10.72
CA ARG A 453 -24.16 8.72 12.05
C ARG A 453 -22.72 9.21 12.14
N PHE A 454 -21.84 8.78 11.24
CA PHE A 454 -20.42 9.17 11.18
C PHE A 454 -20.16 10.00 9.91
N PHE A 455 -18.89 10.14 9.51
CA PHE A 455 -18.58 10.76 8.22
C PHE A 455 -19.01 9.83 7.08
N TYR A 456 -20.01 10.30 6.33
CA TYR A 456 -20.65 9.59 5.23
C TYR A 456 -20.54 10.45 3.96
N ASP A 457 -19.99 9.87 2.89
CA ASP A 457 -19.92 10.54 1.59
C ASP A 457 -20.82 9.81 0.58
N PRO A 458 -21.88 10.47 0.06
CA PRO A 458 -22.82 9.85 -0.87
C PRO A 458 -22.17 9.33 -2.16
N THR A 459 -21.03 9.88 -2.58
CA THR A 459 -20.32 9.41 -3.80
C THR A 459 -19.77 8.00 -3.65
N ARG A 460 -19.58 7.54 -2.40
CA ARG A 460 -19.10 6.19 -2.08
C ARG A 460 -20.22 5.20 -1.80
N GLU A 461 -21.47 5.66 -1.69
CA GLU A 461 -22.62 4.86 -1.26
C GLU A 461 -22.75 3.58 -2.07
N LYS A 462 -22.70 3.67 -3.40
CA LYS A 462 -22.86 2.52 -4.29
C LYS A 462 -21.79 1.45 -4.10
N ASP A 463 -20.54 1.86 -3.87
CA ASP A 463 -19.45 0.92 -3.61
C ASP A 463 -19.64 0.20 -2.28
N TRP A 464 -20.08 0.95 -1.27
CA TRP A 464 -20.36 0.43 0.07
C TRP A 464 -21.53 -0.55 0.03
N GLU A 465 -22.63 -0.19 -0.63
CA GLU A 465 -23.81 -1.04 -0.82
C GLU A 465 -23.43 -2.36 -1.51
N GLU A 466 -22.68 -2.30 -2.62
CA GLU A 466 -22.26 -3.51 -3.34
C GLU A 466 -21.42 -4.43 -2.45
N ALA A 467 -20.46 -3.88 -1.70
CA ALA A 467 -19.61 -4.67 -0.82
C ALA A 467 -20.41 -5.32 0.32
N TRP A 468 -21.36 -4.59 0.91
CA TRP A 468 -22.23 -5.10 1.97
C TRP A 468 -23.20 -6.15 1.46
N ASN A 469 -23.81 -5.97 0.29
CA ASN A 469 -24.68 -6.98 -0.32
C ASN A 469 -23.93 -8.30 -0.56
N ILE A 470 -22.68 -8.25 -1.02
CA ILE A 470 -21.83 -9.45 -1.14
C ILE A 470 -21.51 -10.07 0.22
N ALA A 471 -21.25 -9.25 1.24
CA ALA A 471 -20.98 -9.73 2.59
C ALA A 471 -22.20 -10.44 3.20
N LEU A 472 -23.38 -9.83 3.09
CA LEU A 472 -24.64 -10.34 3.62
C LEU A 472 -25.11 -11.62 2.91
N ALA A 473 -25.02 -11.68 1.58
CA ALA A 473 -25.52 -12.82 0.80
C ALA A 473 -24.93 -14.18 1.21
N GLY A 474 -23.65 -14.23 1.57
CA GLY A 474 -23.05 -15.50 2.04
C GLY A 474 -23.06 -15.68 3.56
N LEU A 475 -23.78 -14.87 4.34
CA LEU A 475 -24.21 -15.24 5.69
C LEU A 475 -25.40 -16.20 5.61
N THR A 476 -26.36 -15.90 4.72
CA THR A 476 -27.52 -16.75 4.43
C THR A 476 -27.17 -18.12 3.83
N GLU A 477 -25.98 -18.28 3.25
CA GLU A 477 -25.48 -19.57 2.74
C GLU A 477 -24.79 -20.43 3.81
N MET A 478 -24.35 -19.84 4.93
CA MET A 478 -23.71 -20.58 6.03
C MET A 478 -24.69 -21.06 7.11
N GLU A 479 -25.91 -20.50 7.14
CA GLU A 479 -27.00 -20.90 8.03
C GLU A 479 -27.86 -22.04 7.45
N LYS A 480 -27.53 -22.54 6.24
CA LYS A 480 -28.07 -23.76 5.63
C LYS A 480 -27.01 -24.85 5.65
#